data_AF-A0A0D2XYD9-F1
#
_entry.id   AF-A0A0D2XYD9-F1
#
_cell.length_a   1.000
_cell.length_b   1.000
_cell.length_c   1.000
_cell.angle_alpha   90.00
_cell.angle_beta   90.00
_cell.angle_gamma   90.00
#
_symmetry.space_group_name_H-M   'P 1'
#
loop_
_entity.id
_entity.type
_entity.pdbx_description
1 polymer ?
#
loop_
_entity_poly.entity_id
_entity_poly.type
_entity_poly.pdbx_seq_one_letter_code
_entity_poly.pdbx_strand_id
1 'polypeptide(L)'
;MNQSSNQRPQAGGVHPLDTFARRAYLRAHLEFFRVWDEAKWEGLSKTAETALCKGISKMGYRSVPVVFFDHSVDEMVWEQYFAQLQFEDPDEHCWPWGLEPDVMDMRGGICHFYKNWREERGLLVDGPEAQTPTIDKPAPVIATKASSSPSPSPTASKQSAPSPGPSNRFRSERAARKQPASKPSPSSRVPSSGQSSQKSTAAPGTQEPVLLSQRQALNPTASQWGR
;
A
#
# COMPACT_ATOMS: atom_id res chain seq x y z
N MET A 1 35.48 -9.72 13.43
CA MET A 1 34.40 -10.72 13.37
C MET A 1 33.35 -10.29 14.38
N ASN A 2 32.28 -9.64 13.94
CA ASN A 2 31.20 -9.19 14.83
C ASN A 2 30.36 -10.41 15.23
N GLN A 3 30.13 -10.56 16.54
CA GLN A 3 29.18 -11.53 17.06
C GLN A 3 27.80 -11.18 16.51
N SER A 4 27.29 -11.98 15.57
CA SER A 4 25.88 -11.94 15.21
C SER A 4 25.10 -12.32 16.45
N SER A 5 24.49 -11.33 17.12
CA SER A 5 23.56 -11.61 18.21
C SER A 5 22.49 -12.57 17.67
N ASN A 6 22.27 -13.71 18.34
CA ASN A 6 21.17 -14.64 18.05
C ASN A 6 19.78 -14.04 18.31
N GLN A 7 19.66 -12.71 18.32
CA GLN A 7 18.45 -11.98 18.60
C GLN A 7 17.66 -11.80 17.31
N ARG A 8 16.38 -12.17 17.32
CA ARG A 8 15.45 -11.94 16.21
C ARG A 8 15.42 -10.44 15.88
N PRO A 9 15.66 -10.03 14.63
CA PRO A 9 15.54 -8.64 14.20
C PRO A 9 14.17 -8.07 14.57
N GLN A 10 14.15 -6.85 15.11
CA GLN A 10 12.92 -6.19 15.56
C GLN A 10 12.52 -5.08 14.58
N ALA A 11 11.27 -5.09 14.10
CA ALA A 11 10.78 -4.08 13.16
C ALA A 11 10.45 -2.74 13.84
N GLY A 12 10.15 -2.75 15.14
CA GLY A 12 9.66 -1.57 15.88
C GLY A 12 10.61 -0.37 15.96
N GLY A 13 11.89 -0.53 15.57
CA GLY A 13 12.87 0.55 15.46
C GLY A 13 13.21 0.97 14.03
N VAL A 14 12.60 0.33 13.02
CA VAL A 14 12.87 0.58 11.60
C VAL A 14 11.75 1.43 11.04
N HIS A 15 12.10 2.60 10.49
CA HIS A 15 11.13 3.47 9.86
C HIS A 15 10.66 2.86 8.52
N PRO A 16 9.38 2.51 8.35
CA PRO A 16 8.91 1.80 7.15
C PRO A 16 9.03 2.61 5.86
N LEU A 17 9.10 3.94 5.91
CA LEU A 17 9.28 4.75 4.68
C LEU A 17 10.76 4.96 4.31
N ASP A 18 11.70 4.53 5.15
CA ASP A 18 13.12 4.52 4.79
C ASP A 18 13.40 3.22 4.02
N THR A 19 13.53 3.32 2.69
CA THR A 19 13.76 2.16 1.82
C THR A 19 15.00 1.37 2.21
N PHE A 20 16.09 2.04 2.60
CA PHE A 20 17.32 1.34 2.94
C PHE A 20 17.17 0.57 4.26
N ALA A 21 16.66 1.23 5.30
CA ALA A 21 16.46 0.60 6.60
C ALA A 21 15.43 -0.54 6.52
N ARG A 22 14.36 -0.36 5.76
CA ARG A 22 13.33 -1.37 5.49
C ARG A 22 13.93 -2.61 4.83
N ARG A 23 14.64 -2.47 3.71
CA ARG A 23 15.26 -3.61 3.01
C ARG A 23 16.33 -4.31 3.83
N ALA A 24 17.10 -3.56 4.62
CA ALA A 24 18.06 -4.14 5.56
C ALA A 24 17.37 -5.02 6.61
N TYR A 25 16.23 -4.59 7.14
CA TYR A 25 15.41 -5.41 8.03
C TYR A 25 14.89 -6.67 7.36
N LEU A 26 14.28 -6.55 6.17
CA LEU A 26 13.68 -7.69 5.46
C LEU A 26 14.72 -8.78 5.21
N ARG A 27 15.90 -8.39 4.72
CA ARG A 27 17.04 -9.30 4.53
C ARG A 27 17.47 -9.93 5.84
N ALA A 28 17.73 -9.14 6.88
CA ALA A 28 18.17 -9.65 8.18
C ALA A 28 17.15 -10.63 8.79
N HIS A 29 15.85 -10.38 8.61
CA HIS A 29 14.78 -11.25 9.06
C HIS A 29 14.83 -12.61 8.34
N LEU A 30 14.92 -12.61 7.02
CA LEU A 30 15.01 -13.83 6.22
C LEU A 30 16.30 -14.61 6.49
N GLU A 31 17.42 -13.91 6.71
CA GLU A 31 18.70 -14.50 7.11
C GLU A 31 18.60 -15.16 8.50
N PHE A 32 17.90 -14.54 9.46
CA PHE A 32 17.66 -15.11 10.79
C PHE A 32 16.91 -16.45 10.72
N PHE A 33 15.89 -16.54 9.86
CA PHE A 33 15.16 -17.78 9.60
C PHE A 33 15.89 -18.75 8.65
N ARG A 34 17.08 -18.38 8.14
CA ARG A 34 17.89 -19.15 7.19
C ARG A 34 17.17 -19.49 5.89
N VAL A 35 16.28 -18.59 5.46
CA VAL A 35 15.50 -18.73 4.23
C VAL A 35 15.87 -17.68 3.18
N TRP A 36 16.88 -16.85 3.43
CA TRP A 36 17.35 -15.88 2.45
C TRP A 36 17.94 -16.55 1.20
N ASP A 37 17.37 -16.21 0.07
CA ASP A 37 17.81 -16.54 -1.28
C ASP A 37 17.70 -15.25 -2.12
N GLU A 38 18.87 -14.71 -2.47
CA GLU A 38 19.03 -13.46 -3.22
C GLU A 38 18.42 -13.57 -4.63
N ALA A 39 18.65 -14.68 -5.33
CA ALA A 39 18.16 -14.86 -6.69
C ALA A 39 16.63 -14.94 -6.72
N LYS A 40 16.04 -15.62 -5.73
CA LYS A 40 14.59 -15.66 -5.55
C LYS A 40 14.04 -14.27 -5.24
N TRP A 41 14.67 -13.53 -4.33
CA TRP A 41 14.24 -12.18 -3.96
C TRP A 41 14.28 -11.23 -5.17
N GLU A 42 15.38 -11.22 -5.94
CA GLU A 42 15.51 -10.42 -7.16
C GLU A 42 14.46 -10.79 -8.22
N GLY A 43 14.21 -12.09 -8.42
CA GLY A 43 13.19 -12.56 -9.37
C GLY A 43 11.78 -12.10 -9.00
N LEU A 44 11.43 -12.17 -7.72
CA LEU A 44 10.17 -11.67 -7.19
C LEU A 44 10.08 -10.15 -7.29
N SER A 45 11.18 -9.43 -7.01
CA SER A 45 11.24 -7.96 -7.11
C SER A 45 10.88 -7.49 -8.52
N LYS A 46 11.50 -8.07 -9.56
CA LYS A 46 11.18 -7.74 -10.97
C LYS A 46 9.72 -8.03 -11.34
N THR A 47 9.18 -9.12 -10.80
CA THR A 47 7.79 -9.53 -11.02
C THR A 47 6.82 -8.55 -10.35
N ALA A 48 7.09 -8.18 -9.09
CA ALA A 48 6.32 -7.22 -8.32
C ALA A 48 6.36 -5.82 -8.94
N GLU A 49 7.54 -5.33 -9.35
CA GLU A 49 7.70 -4.07 -10.08
C GLU A 49 6.81 -4.03 -11.33
N THR A 50 6.86 -5.07 -12.16
CA THR A 50 6.05 -5.17 -13.37
C THR A 50 4.55 -5.22 -13.06
N ALA A 51 4.15 -5.98 -12.05
CA ALA A 51 2.76 -6.11 -11.62
C ALA A 51 2.23 -4.77 -11.08
N LEU A 52 3.01 -4.08 -10.26
CA LEU A 52 2.67 -2.77 -9.71
C LEU A 52 2.52 -1.73 -10.83
N CYS A 53 3.48 -1.64 -11.76
CA CYS A 53 3.39 -0.75 -12.93
C CYS A 53 2.07 -0.93 -13.70
N LYS A 54 1.68 -2.18 -13.98
CA LYS A 54 0.40 -2.49 -14.64
C LYS A 54 -0.79 -2.06 -13.79
N GLY A 55 -0.77 -2.33 -12.48
CA GLY A 55 -1.83 -1.97 -11.54
C GLY A 55 -2.06 -0.46 -11.47
N ILE A 56 -1.01 0.32 -11.21
CA ILE A 56 -1.10 1.78 -11.11
C ILE A 56 -1.44 2.44 -12.46
N SER A 57 -0.95 1.88 -13.58
CA SER A 57 -1.35 2.34 -14.92
C SER A 57 -2.83 2.11 -15.19
N LYS A 58 -3.38 0.95 -14.79
CA LYS A 58 -4.81 0.63 -14.92
C LYS A 58 -5.67 1.57 -14.07
N MET A 59 -5.16 2.03 -12.93
CA MET A 59 -5.82 3.05 -12.10
C MET A 59 -5.71 4.48 -12.67
N GLY A 60 -4.95 4.67 -13.75
CA GLY A 60 -4.80 5.95 -14.44
C GLY A 60 -3.69 6.84 -13.91
N TYR A 61 -2.87 6.40 -12.95
CA TYR A 61 -1.75 7.22 -12.47
C TYR A 61 -0.70 7.40 -13.55
N ARG A 62 -0.30 8.64 -13.86
CA ARG A 62 0.80 8.95 -14.78
C ARG A 62 2.16 8.99 -14.08
N SER A 63 2.16 9.37 -12.82
CA SER A 63 3.31 9.43 -11.93
C SER A 63 2.90 8.95 -10.55
N VAL A 64 3.86 8.41 -9.80
CA VAL A 64 3.69 7.99 -8.40
C VAL A 64 4.97 8.33 -7.61
N PRO A 65 4.87 8.54 -6.28
CA PRO A 65 6.04 8.76 -5.45
C PRO A 65 6.97 7.55 -5.44
N VAL A 66 8.29 7.80 -5.40
CA VAL A 66 9.30 6.73 -5.29
C VAL A 66 9.13 5.91 -4.00
N VAL A 67 8.83 6.58 -2.89
CA VAL A 67 8.63 5.92 -1.58
C VAL A 67 7.42 4.98 -1.60
N PHE A 68 6.32 5.42 -2.21
CA PHE A 68 5.14 4.58 -2.41
C PHE A 68 5.46 3.35 -3.26
N PHE A 69 6.17 3.56 -4.37
CA PHE A 69 6.53 2.49 -5.29
C PHE A 69 7.44 1.44 -4.62
N ASP A 70 8.54 1.88 -4.01
CA ASP A 70 9.50 0.98 -3.36
C ASP A 70 8.87 0.19 -2.22
N HIS A 71 8.05 0.84 -1.38
CA HIS A 71 7.35 0.18 -0.30
C HIS A 71 6.40 -0.90 -0.82
N SER A 72 5.58 -0.55 -1.82
CA SER A 72 4.59 -1.48 -2.39
C SER A 72 5.27 -2.68 -3.04
N VAL A 73 6.40 -2.47 -3.72
CA VAL A 73 7.21 -3.57 -4.28
C VAL A 73 7.74 -4.46 -3.15
N ASP A 74 8.37 -3.87 -2.13
CA ASP A 74 8.95 -4.64 -1.02
C ASP A 74 7.89 -5.47 -0.26
N GLU A 75 6.70 -4.91 -0.05
CA GLU A 75 5.55 -5.59 0.57
C GLU A 75 5.03 -6.74 -0.30
N MET A 76 4.81 -6.50 -1.60
CA MET A 76 4.41 -7.56 -2.54
C MET A 76 5.44 -8.69 -2.61
N VAL A 77 6.73 -8.36 -2.64
CA VAL A 77 7.82 -9.35 -2.65
C VAL A 77 7.80 -10.15 -1.36
N TRP A 78 7.66 -9.49 -0.21
CA TRP A 78 7.59 -10.13 1.10
C TRP A 78 6.46 -11.16 1.16
N GLU A 79 5.24 -10.77 0.82
CA GLU A 79 4.07 -11.66 0.82
C GLU A 79 4.28 -12.87 -0.11
N GLN A 80 4.76 -12.63 -1.34
CA GLN A 80 5.02 -13.71 -2.30
C GLN A 80 6.15 -14.63 -1.85
N TYR A 81 7.18 -14.09 -1.21
CA TYR A 81 8.32 -14.85 -0.73
C TYR A 81 7.88 -15.90 0.29
N PHE A 82 7.07 -15.47 1.28
CA PHE A 82 6.55 -16.33 2.34
C PHE A 82 5.47 -17.30 1.85
N ALA A 83 4.60 -16.86 0.93
CA ALA A 83 3.61 -17.75 0.31
C ALA A 83 4.28 -18.96 -0.38
N GLN A 84 5.46 -18.78 -0.97
CA GLN A 84 6.21 -19.87 -1.61
C GLN A 84 6.97 -20.77 -0.64
N LEU A 85 7.21 -20.34 0.60
CA LEU A 85 7.92 -21.14 1.61
C LEU A 85 6.98 -22.07 2.39
N GLN A 86 5.67 -21.92 2.23
CA GLN A 86 4.65 -22.80 2.82
C GLN A 86 4.82 -22.99 4.35
N PHE A 87 5.02 -21.90 5.08
CA PHE A 87 5.06 -21.95 6.54
C PHE A 87 3.72 -22.42 7.14
N GLU A 88 3.78 -23.11 8.28
CA GLU A 88 2.60 -23.61 8.99
C GLU A 88 1.75 -22.48 9.59
N ASP A 89 2.38 -21.38 10.01
CA ASP A 89 1.71 -20.19 10.53
C ASP A 89 1.90 -18.99 9.57
N PRO A 90 0.88 -18.63 8.78
CA PRO A 90 0.93 -17.46 7.90
C PRO A 90 1.03 -16.13 8.66
N ASP A 91 0.52 -16.08 9.89
CA ASP A 91 0.42 -14.83 10.66
C ASP A 91 1.77 -14.43 11.26
N GLU A 92 2.70 -15.38 11.45
CA GLU A 92 4.06 -15.12 11.96
C GLU A 92 4.90 -14.26 10.99
N HIS A 93 4.55 -14.29 9.70
CA HIS A 93 5.31 -13.64 8.63
C HIS A 93 4.51 -12.56 7.90
N CYS A 94 3.52 -11.97 8.56
CA CYS A 94 2.82 -10.80 8.04
C CYS A 94 3.78 -9.62 7.81
N TRP A 95 3.39 -8.72 6.91
CA TRP A 95 4.11 -7.46 6.71
C TRP A 95 4.22 -6.73 8.07
N PRO A 96 5.44 -6.41 8.53
CA PRO A 96 5.65 -6.07 9.94
C PRO A 96 5.27 -4.62 10.28
N TRP A 97 4.88 -3.82 9.29
CA TRP A 97 4.49 -2.42 9.47
C TRP A 97 3.05 -2.20 9.03
N GLY A 98 2.27 -1.46 9.82
CA GLY A 98 0.92 -1.04 9.45
C GLY A 98 0.86 0.33 8.77
N LEU A 99 2.00 0.94 8.46
CA LEU A 99 2.06 2.26 7.83
C LEU A 99 2.18 2.11 6.32
N GLU A 100 1.14 2.53 5.60
CA GLU A 100 1.15 2.60 4.14
C GLU A 100 1.57 4.02 3.69
N PRO A 101 2.51 4.15 2.74
CA PRO A 101 2.81 5.45 2.13
C PRO A 101 1.62 5.98 1.33
N ASP A 102 1.40 7.28 1.38
CA ASP A 102 0.40 7.94 0.55
C ASP A 102 0.89 8.03 -0.90
N VAL A 103 0.10 7.48 -1.82
CA VAL A 103 0.35 7.57 -3.28
C VAL A 103 0.31 9.02 -3.79
N MET A 104 -0.24 9.96 -2.99
CA MET A 104 -0.27 11.39 -3.30
C MET A 104 0.92 12.18 -2.75
N ASP A 105 1.72 11.60 -1.87
CA ASP A 105 2.85 12.30 -1.23
C ASP A 105 4.12 12.29 -2.10
N MET A 106 4.24 13.29 -2.97
CA MET A 106 5.37 13.43 -3.89
C MET A 106 6.64 14.05 -3.24
N ARG A 107 6.70 14.26 -1.92
CA ARG A 107 7.87 14.88 -1.25
C ARG A 107 9.16 14.09 -1.45
N GLY A 108 9.06 12.77 -1.63
CA GLY A 108 10.20 11.89 -1.93
C GLY A 108 10.64 11.91 -3.40
N GLY A 109 9.92 12.62 -4.28
CA GLY A 109 10.15 12.63 -5.72
C GLY A 109 9.41 11.52 -6.48
N ILE A 110 9.47 11.62 -7.81
CA ILE A 110 8.79 10.71 -8.74
C ILE A 110 9.56 9.39 -8.86
N CYS A 111 8.84 8.27 -8.93
CA CYS A 111 9.43 6.98 -9.30
C CYS A 111 9.89 6.97 -10.77
N HIS A 112 11.21 7.03 -10.99
CA HIS A 112 11.80 6.97 -12.33
C HIS A 112 11.60 5.61 -13.02
N PHE A 113 11.55 4.51 -12.27
CA PHE A 113 11.30 3.19 -12.85
C PHE A 113 9.92 3.15 -13.53
N TYR A 114 8.87 3.60 -12.83
CA TYR A 114 7.53 3.64 -13.39
C TYR A 114 7.42 4.63 -14.56
N LYS A 115 8.09 5.79 -14.43
CA LYS A 115 8.18 6.78 -15.51
C LYS A 115 8.73 6.15 -16.79
N ASN A 116 9.90 5.52 -16.71
CA ASN A 116 10.55 4.87 -17.86
C ASN A 116 9.68 3.74 -18.42
N TRP A 117 9.08 2.92 -17.56
CA TRP A 117 8.18 1.85 -17.97
C TRP A 117 6.98 2.38 -18.78
N ARG A 118 6.45 3.57 -18.47
CA ARG A 118 5.40 4.22 -19.26
C ARG A 118 5.94 4.74 -20.60
N GLU A 119 7.11 5.39 -20.60
CA GLU A 119 7.75 5.92 -21.81
C GLU A 119 8.03 4.82 -22.84
N GLU A 120 8.61 3.69 -22.40
CA GLU A 120 8.87 2.51 -23.24
C GLU A 120 7.61 1.91 -23.89
N ARG A 121 6.44 2.21 -23.33
CA ARG A 121 5.13 1.75 -23.81
C ARG A 121 4.35 2.81 -24.57
N GLY A 122 4.96 3.97 -24.83
CA GLY A 122 4.31 5.09 -25.52
C GLY A 122 3.14 5.69 -24.74
N LEU A 123 3.10 5.51 -23.42
CA LEU A 123 2.07 6.09 -22.56
C LEU A 123 2.42 7.54 -22.20
N LEU A 124 1.40 8.35 -21.92
CA LEU A 124 1.60 9.72 -21.44
C LEU A 124 2.37 9.72 -20.11
N VAL A 125 3.35 10.60 -20.02
CA VAL A 125 4.21 10.79 -18.84
C VAL A 125 4.21 12.26 -18.46
N ASP A 126 4.23 12.51 -17.16
CA ASP A 126 4.28 13.87 -16.64
C ASP A 126 5.65 14.51 -16.89
N GLY A 127 5.64 15.84 -17.11
CA GLY A 127 6.88 16.61 -17.25
C GLY A 127 7.75 16.57 -15.98
N PRO A 128 9.02 16.96 -16.07
CA PRO A 128 9.96 16.91 -14.95
C PRO A 128 9.52 17.74 -13.72
N GLU A 129 8.62 18.70 -13.90
CA GLU A 129 8.13 19.63 -12.88
C GLU A 129 6.89 19.12 -12.10
N ALA A 130 6.43 17.90 -12.34
CA ALA A 130 5.18 17.42 -11.73
C ALA A 130 5.32 17.20 -10.22
N GLN A 131 4.64 18.05 -9.44
CA GLN A 131 4.63 17.99 -7.96
C GLN A 131 3.39 17.31 -7.39
N THR A 132 2.45 16.91 -8.23
CA THR A 132 1.21 16.22 -7.85
C THR A 132 1.02 15.03 -8.78
N PRO A 133 0.59 13.85 -8.29
CA PRO A 133 0.30 12.73 -9.18
C PRO A 133 -0.84 13.11 -10.11
N THR A 134 -0.60 13.01 -11.40
CA THR A 134 -1.63 13.23 -12.40
C THR A 134 -2.35 11.92 -12.66
N ILE A 135 -3.67 11.93 -12.56
CA ILE A 135 -4.50 10.80 -12.98
C ILE A 135 -5.07 11.12 -14.36
N ASP A 136 -4.90 10.20 -15.30
CA ASP A 136 -5.64 10.13 -16.55
C ASP A 136 -7.14 10.00 -16.21
N LYS A 137 -7.81 11.14 -15.99
CA LYS A 137 -9.25 11.17 -15.82
C LYS A 137 -9.85 10.65 -17.12
N PRO A 138 -10.64 9.55 -17.12
CA PRO A 138 -11.34 9.16 -18.34
C PRO A 138 -12.20 10.36 -18.75
N ALA A 139 -11.98 10.83 -19.99
CA ALA A 139 -12.73 11.95 -20.52
C ALA A 139 -14.23 11.64 -20.36
N PRO A 140 -15.06 12.59 -19.89
CA PRO A 140 -16.49 12.41 -19.98
C PRO A 140 -16.80 12.16 -21.46
N VAL A 141 -17.47 11.05 -21.74
CA VAL A 141 -17.97 10.73 -23.08
C VAL A 141 -19.01 11.81 -23.40
N ILE A 142 -18.56 12.94 -23.95
CA ILE A 142 -19.45 13.96 -24.48
C ILE A 142 -20.06 13.30 -25.70
N ALA A 143 -21.25 12.71 -25.50
CA ALA A 143 -22.11 12.28 -26.58
C ALA A 143 -22.20 13.45 -27.57
N THR A 144 -21.59 13.27 -28.73
CA THR A 144 -21.61 14.22 -29.83
C THR A 144 -23.03 14.26 -30.37
N LYS A 145 -23.92 14.99 -29.69
CA LYS A 145 -25.23 15.29 -30.24
C LYS A 145 -25.05 16.47 -31.18
N ALA A 146 -25.35 16.20 -32.43
CA ALA A 146 -25.16 17.06 -33.57
C ALA A 146 -25.70 18.48 -33.35
N SER A 147 -24.95 19.40 -33.96
CA SER A 147 -25.21 20.79 -34.24
C SER A 147 -26.68 21.14 -34.57
N SER A 148 -27.27 22.07 -33.83
CA SER A 148 -28.26 23.04 -34.33
C SER A 148 -28.34 24.25 -33.38
N SER A 149 -27.89 25.42 -33.83
CA SER A 149 -28.16 26.76 -33.26
C SER A 149 -29.45 27.35 -33.86
N PRO A 150 -29.98 28.55 -33.46
CA PRO A 150 -30.14 29.19 -32.13
C PRO A 150 -31.53 29.86 -31.88
N SER A 151 -31.72 30.42 -30.65
CA SER A 151 -32.58 31.58 -30.24
C SER A 151 -34.10 31.39 -29.96
N PRO A 152 -34.81 32.31 -29.24
CA PRO A 152 -34.50 33.12 -28.02
C PRO A 152 -35.57 33.03 -26.88
N SER A 153 -35.28 33.63 -25.73
CA SER A 153 -36.08 33.74 -24.48
C SER A 153 -37.44 34.48 -24.61
N PRO A 154 -38.35 34.32 -23.61
CA PRO A 154 -38.77 35.48 -22.80
C PRO A 154 -39.06 35.25 -21.28
N THR A 155 -38.68 36.26 -20.49
CA THR A 155 -39.48 37.00 -19.48
C THR A 155 -39.89 36.41 -18.10
N ALA A 156 -39.18 36.91 -17.08
CA ALA A 156 -39.60 37.58 -15.82
C ALA A 156 -40.62 37.00 -14.81
N SER A 157 -40.23 37.04 -13.51
CA SER A 157 -40.96 37.57 -12.30
C SER A 157 -40.46 36.83 -11.04
N LYS A 158 -39.79 37.45 -10.05
CA LYS A 158 -40.18 38.41 -8.98
C LYS A 158 -40.42 37.72 -7.62
N GLN A 159 -39.94 38.39 -6.55
CA GLN A 159 -40.29 38.27 -5.10
C GLN A 159 -39.71 37.07 -4.33
N SER A 160 -39.25 37.13 -3.07
CA SER A 160 -39.04 38.20 -2.06
C SER A 160 -38.20 37.58 -0.90
N ALA A 161 -37.41 38.39 -0.18
CA ALA A 161 -36.90 38.10 1.18
C ALA A 161 -38.01 38.32 2.25
N PRO A 162 -37.85 38.14 3.60
CA PRO A 162 -36.65 37.85 4.43
C PRO A 162 -36.83 36.81 5.61
N SER A 163 -35.72 36.58 6.35
CA SER A 163 -35.51 35.90 7.67
C SER A 163 -36.54 36.24 8.80
N PRO A 164 -36.57 35.63 10.04
CA PRO A 164 -35.52 34.96 10.84
C PRO A 164 -35.95 33.78 11.76
N GLY A 165 -35.03 33.20 12.55
CA GLY A 165 -35.39 32.51 13.81
C GLY A 165 -34.47 31.36 14.30
N PRO A 166 -33.85 31.47 15.50
CA PRO A 166 -33.02 30.42 16.11
C PRO A 166 -33.74 29.66 17.25
N SER A 167 -33.40 28.39 17.47
CA SER A 167 -33.56 27.70 18.77
C SER A 167 -32.90 26.31 18.71
N ASN A 168 -31.88 26.07 19.53
CA ASN A 168 -31.94 25.27 20.78
C ASN A 168 -32.16 23.76 20.53
N ARG A 169 -31.57 22.78 21.20
CA ARG A 169 -30.69 22.69 22.38
C ARG A 169 -30.74 21.22 22.78
N PHE A 170 -29.70 20.42 22.58
CA PHE A 170 -29.46 19.14 23.28
C PHE A 170 -27.95 18.87 23.11
N ARG A 171 -27.06 19.06 24.10
CA ARG A 171 -26.93 18.50 25.45
C ARG A 171 -26.81 16.97 25.50
N SER A 172 -25.57 16.51 25.62
CA SER A 172 -25.03 15.33 26.32
C SER A 172 -23.53 15.32 25.96
N GLU A 173 -22.52 15.74 26.74
CA GLU A 173 -22.10 15.49 28.13
C GLU A 173 -22.09 14.02 28.57
N ARG A 174 -20.90 13.62 29.05
CA ARG A 174 -20.49 12.39 29.78
C ARG A 174 -20.21 11.13 28.94
N ALA A 175 -19.18 10.33 29.21
CA ALA A 175 -18.24 10.31 30.34
C ALA A 175 -16.95 9.56 29.98
N ALA A 176 -15.87 9.98 30.62
CA ALA A 176 -14.62 9.27 30.77
C ALA A 176 -14.79 7.93 31.53
N ARG A 177 -14.05 6.91 31.11
CA ARG A 177 -13.62 5.76 31.94
C ARG A 177 -12.30 5.24 31.35
N LYS A 178 -11.17 5.68 31.90
CA LYS A 178 -10.35 4.97 32.92
C LYS A 178 -9.76 3.67 32.40
N GLN A 179 -8.48 3.76 32.00
CA GLN A 179 -7.51 2.68 32.08
C GLN A 179 -7.42 2.12 33.51
N PRO A 180 -6.98 0.87 33.63
CA PRO A 180 -5.98 0.55 34.64
C PRO A 180 -4.72 -0.04 34.02
N ALA A 181 -3.59 0.55 34.41
CA ALA A 181 -2.28 -0.08 34.35
C ALA A 181 -2.22 -1.30 35.28
N SER A 182 -1.49 -2.33 34.89
CA SER A 182 -0.96 -3.33 35.82
C SER A 182 0.45 -3.71 35.41
N LYS A 183 1.31 -3.62 36.42
CA LYS A 183 2.76 -3.77 36.46
C LYS A 183 3.21 -5.24 36.33
N PRO A 184 4.51 -5.48 36.12
CA PRO A 184 5.07 -6.78 35.74
C PRO A 184 5.32 -7.68 36.96
N SER A 185 5.56 -8.97 36.71
CA SER A 185 6.37 -9.80 37.61
C SER A 185 7.20 -10.84 36.85
N PRO A 186 8.41 -11.16 37.36
CA PRO A 186 9.39 -12.03 36.73
C PRO A 186 9.23 -13.48 37.21
N SER A 187 9.86 -14.44 36.52
CA SER A 187 10.88 -15.33 37.09
C SER A 187 11.21 -16.50 36.16
N SER A 188 12.52 -16.77 36.06
CA SER A 188 13.30 -17.98 35.73
C SER A 188 12.55 -19.27 35.30
N ARG A 189 13.05 -20.13 34.40
CA ARG A 189 14.35 -20.84 34.46
C ARG A 189 14.49 -21.78 33.22
N VAL A 190 15.71 -21.90 32.72
CA VAL A 190 16.31 -22.89 31.76
C VAL A 190 16.35 -24.31 32.43
N PRO A 191 16.68 -25.50 31.81
CA PRO A 191 17.12 -25.89 30.44
C PRO A 191 16.37 -27.09 29.79
N SER A 192 16.71 -27.46 28.54
CA SER A 192 17.42 -28.72 28.22
C SER A 192 17.20 -29.25 26.78
N SER A 193 18.23 -29.95 26.32
CA SER A 193 18.55 -30.56 25.03
C SER A 193 17.52 -31.47 24.37
N GLY A 194 17.62 -31.57 23.03
CA GLY A 194 17.08 -32.71 22.26
C GLY A 194 17.44 -32.63 20.78
N GLN A 195 18.41 -33.45 20.35
CA GLN A 195 18.72 -33.75 18.95
C GLN A 195 17.53 -34.38 18.23
N SER A 196 17.35 -34.11 16.94
CA SER A 196 17.00 -35.17 15.98
C SER A 196 17.30 -34.75 14.54
N SER A 197 18.02 -35.63 13.85
CA SER A 197 18.32 -35.61 12.42
C SER A 197 17.10 -36.01 11.62
N GLN A 198 16.73 -35.29 10.56
CA GLN A 198 16.10 -35.92 9.39
C GLN A 198 16.56 -35.29 8.07
N LYS A 199 16.99 -36.21 7.22
CA LYS A 199 17.35 -36.12 5.80
C LYS A 199 16.08 -36.40 5.01
N SER A 200 15.73 -35.59 4.01
CA SER A 200 15.01 -36.08 2.84
C SER A 200 15.04 -35.10 1.68
N THR A 201 15.13 -35.70 0.50
CA THR A 201 15.34 -35.16 -0.83
C THR A 201 14.04 -35.29 -1.62
N ALA A 202 13.60 -34.25 -2.33
CA ALA A 202 13.01 -34.33 -3.68
C ALA A 202 12.35 -32.99 -4.09
N ALA A 203 12.59 -32.61 -5.34
CA ALA A 203 11.81 -31.65 -6.14
C ALA A 203 11.08 -32.44 -7.26
N PRO A 204 10.35 -31.82 -8.22
CA PRO A 204 9.63 -30.54 -8.21
C PRO A 204 8.13 -30.72 -8.55
N GLY A 205 7.28 -29.81 -8.10
CA GLY A 205 5.88 -29.70 -8.52
C GLY A 205 5.57 -28.27 -8.95
N THR A 206 5.50 -28.04 -10.25
CA THR A 206 5.05 -26.77 -10.84
C THR A 206 3.57 -26.56 -10.52
N GLN A 207 3.26 -25.64 -9.61
CA GLN A 207 1.94 -25.04 -9.49
C GLN A 207 2.09 -23.51 -9.45
N GLU A 208 1.51 -22.86 -10.46
CA GLU A 208 1.22 -21.43 -10.47
C GLU A 208 0.15 -21.10 -9.41
N PRO A 209 0.41 -20.20 -8.45
CA PRO A 209 -0.66 -19.55 -7.72
C PRO A 209 -1.11 -18.30 -8.47
N VAL A 210 -2.26 -18.43 -9.16
CA VAL A 210 -3.13 -17.30 -9.50
C VAL A 210 -3.67 -16.73 -8.17
N LEU A 211 -2.97 -15.77 -7.58
CA LEU A 211 -3.49 -14.93 -6.51
C LEU A 211 -3.13 -13.47 -6.78
N LEU A 212 -3.70 -12.94 -7.86
CA LEU A 212 -3.95 -11.51 -7.99
C LEU A 212 -5.47 -11.30 -7.94
N SER A 213 -6.05 -11.50 -6.76
CA SER A 213 -7.45 -11.17 -6.54
C SER A 213 -7.63 -10.43 -5.22
N GLN A 214 -7.92 -9.14 -5.40
CA GLN A 214 -8.98 -8.47 -4.64
C GLN A 214 -8.60 -7.86 -3.29
N ARG A 215 -7.79 -6.80 -3.32
CA ARG A 215 -7.95 -5.67 -2.40
C ARG A 215 -7.74 -4.35 -3.14
N GLN A 216 -8.81 -3.89 -3.78
CA GLN A 216 -9.17 -2.48 -4.00
C GLN A 216 -10.51 -2.44 -4.74
N ALA A 217 -11.58 -2.82 -4.04
CA ALA A 217 -12.92 -2.33 -4.35
C ALA A 217 -13.12 -1.07 -3.50
N LEU A 218 -12.56 0.05 -3.94
CA LEU A 218 -12.97 1.35 -3.42
C LEU A 218 -14.25 1.78 -4.16
N ASN A 219 -15.35 1.75 -3.43
CA ASN A 219 -16.67 2.26 -3.79
C ASN A 219 -16.62 3.64 -4.47
N PRO A 220 -17.29 3.84 -5.62
CA PRO A 220 -17.62 5.16 -6.13
C PRO A 220 -19.14 5.41 -6.01
N THR A 221 -19.67 5.64 -4.81
CA THR A 221 -21.01 6.25 -4.55
C THR A 221 -21.11 6.44 -3.02
N ALA A 222 -21.58 7.52 -2.41
CA ALA A 222 -22.37 8.65 -2.84
C ALA A 222 -22.12 9.82 -1.87
N SER A 223 -21.87 11.02 -2.39
CA SER A 223 -22.09 12.28 -1.68
C SER A 223 -22.65 13.28 -2.67
N GLN A 224 -23.95 13.12 -2.96
CA GLN A 224 -24.74 14.11 -3.66
C GLN A 224 -26.15 14.13 -3.09
N TRP A 225 -26.34 14.79 -1.95
CA TRP A 225 -27.60 15.42 -1.50
C TRP A 225 -27.20 16.57 -0.58
N GLY A 226 -27.12 17.81 -1.10
CA GLY A 226 -28.11 18.87 -0.85
C GLY A 226 -27.69 19.72 0.37
N ARG A 227 -27.51 21.04 0.31
CA ARG A 227 -28.13 22.09 -0.51
C ARG A 227 -27.13 23.21 -0.79
#